data_AF-X1SHU0-F1
#
_entry.id   AF-X1SHU0-F1
#
_cell.length_a   1.000
_cell.length_b   1.000
_cell.length_c   1.000
_cell.angle_alpha   90.00
_cell.angle_beta   90.00
_cell.angle_gamma   90.00
#
_symmetry.space_group_name_H-M   'P 1'
#
loop_
_entity.id
_entity.type
_entity.pdbx_description
1 polymer ?
#
loop_
_entity_poly.entity_id
_entity_poly.type
_entity_poly.pdbx_seq_one_letter_code
_entity_poly.pdbx_strand_id
1 'polypeptide(L)'
;AGYILIKLQPNDFFYPMAKPDSYVLEHRLVVAKALGRCLHLWEIVHHKGDKYSHNSKEDKQDNRYPENLQLVSDDRHKQISILEQKIDFQAQRITQLEAELALLRSQVEANNARTF
;
A
#
# COMPACT_ATOMS: atom_id res chain seq x y z
N ALA A 1 1.96 -12.44 -5.20
CA ALA A 1 2.08 -12.20 -3.74
C ALA A 1 3.45 -11.59 -3.44
N GLY A 2 3.57 -10.64 -2.50
CA GLY A 2 4.83 -9.95 -2.15
C GLY A 2 5.24 -10.05 -0.68
N TYR A 3 4.30 -10.41 0.21
CA TYR A 3 4.55 -10.53 1.65
C TYR A 3 5.42 -11.73 2.01
N ILE A 4 6.25 -11.53 3.03
CA ILE A 4 7.14 -12.54 3.61
C ILE A 4 6.47 -13.16 4.85
N LEU A 5 6.60 -14.47 5.00
CA LEU A 5 6.11 -15.24 6.14
C LEU A 5 7.30 -15.73 6.97
N ILE A 6 7.23 -15.55 8.29
CA ILE A 6 8.23 -15.99 9.25
C ILE A 6 7.67 -17.13 10.08
N LYS A 7 8.36 -18.27 10.12
CA LYS A 7 7.99 -19.39 10.98
C LYS A 7 8.45 -19.12 12.41
N LEU A 8 7.53 -19.11 13.36
CA LEU A 8 7.82 -18.99 14.79
C LEU A 8 7.87 -20.37 15.44
N GLN A 9 8.68 -20.49 16.49
CA GLN A 9 8.72 -21.68 17.34
C GLN A 9 7.66 -21.55 18.45
N PRO A 10 7.09 -22.66 18.95
CA PRO A 10 6.05 -22.61 20.00
C PRO A 10 6.45 -21.89 21.30
N ASN A 11 7.76 -21.81 21.59
CA ASN A 11 8.31 -21.11 22.75
C ASN A 11 8.67 -19.64 22.48
N ASP A 12 8.46 -19.13 21.26
CA ASP A 12 8.67 -17.72 20.94
C ASP A 12 7.58 -16.85 21.61
N PHE A 13 7.97 -15.74 22.24
CA PHE A 13 7.05 -14.80 22.87
C PHE A 13 5.94 -14.32 21.91
N PHE A 14 6.26 -14.19 20.63
CA PHE A 14 5.36 -13.72 19.58
C PHE A 14 4.53 -14.84 18.94
N TYR A 15 4.72 -16.11 19.36
CA TYR A 15 4.01 -17.28 18.82
C TYR A 15 2.48 -17.15 18.82
N PRO A 16 1.81 -16.50 19.80
CA PRO A 16 0.36 -16.30 19.77
C PRO A 16 -0.17 -15.53 18.54
N MET A 17 0.71 -14.83 17.79
CA MET A 17 0.35 -14.16 16.54
C MET A 17 0.45 -15.06 15.30
N ALA A 18 1.03 -16.25 15.43
CA ALA A 18 1.19 -17.17 14.32
C ALA A 18 -0.15 -17.81 13.94
N LYS A 19 -0.30 -18.12 12.66
CA LYS A 19 -1.37 -18.96 12.13
C LYS A 19 -1.17 -20.43 12.58
N PRO A 20 -2.15 -21.32 12.36
CA PRO A 20 -2.02 -22.74 12.73
C PRO A 20 -0.80 -23.47 12.13
N ASP A 21 -0.25 -22.97 11.02
CA ASP A 21 0.97 -23.46 10.37
C ASP A 21 2.28 -22.93 11.02
N SER A 22 2.16 -22.20 12.13
CA SER A 22 3.24 -21.51 12.84
C SER A 22 3.88 -20.34 12.09
N TYR A 23 3.24 -19.82 11.03
CA TYR A 23 3.75 -18.63 10.31
C TYR A 23 3.05 -17.35 10.74
N VAL A 24 3.82 -16.26 10.81
CA VAL A 24 3.34 -14.88 10.97
C VAL A 24 3.80 -14.03 9.79
N LEU A 25 3.03 -13.01 9.43
CA LEU A 25 3.46 -12.02 8.45
C LEU A 25 4.62 -11.19 9.01
N GLU A 26 5.70 -11.04 8.24
CA GLU A 26 6.91 -10.37 8.70
C GLU A 26 6.64 -8.93 9.17
N HIS A 27 5.93 -8.13 8.37
CA HIS A 27 5.58 -6.75 8.73
C HIS A 27 4.86 -6.66 10.09
N ARG A 28 4.01 -7.66 10.39
CA ARG A 28 3.27 -7.73 11.65
C ARG A 28 4.19 -8.05 12.82
N LEU A 29 5.16 -8.94 12.60
CA LEU A 29 6.19 -9.27 13.58
C LEU A 29 7.13 -8.08 13.87
N VAL A 30 7.52 -7.32 12.84
CA VAL A 30 8.36 -6.13 13.00
C VAL A 30 7.70 -5.11 13.91
N VAL A 31 6.42 -4.77 13.66
CA VAL A 31 5.68 -3.82 14.50
C VAL A 31 5.48 -4.34 15.92
N ALA A 32 5.14 -5.62 16.08
CA ALA A 32 5.00 -6.25 17.40
C ALA A 32 6.30 -6.17 18.22
N LYS A 33 7.45 -6.44 17.59
CA LYS A 33 8.77 -6.33 18.20
C LYS A 33 9.08 -4.90 18.62
N ALA A 34 8.82 -3.91 17.75
CA ALA A 34 9.03 -2.50 18.06
C ALA A 34 8.17 -2.02 19.23
N LEU A 35 6.95 -2.55 19.37
CA LEU A 35 6.04 -2.22 20.48
C LEU A 35 6.28 -3.05 21.76
N GLY A 36 7.09 -4.11 21.69
CA GLY A 36 7.36 -5.01 22.82
C GLY A 36 6.17 -5.86 23.26
N ARG A 37 5.15 -6.06 22.40
CA ARG A 37 3.98 -6.89 22.72
C ARG A 37 3.40 -7.59 21.50
N CYS A 38 2.61 -8.64 21.74
CA CYS A 38 1.78 -9.22 20.68
C CYS A 38 0.71 -8.22 20.21
N LEU A 39 0.41 -8.29 18.92
CA LEU A 39 -0.69 -7.55 18.29
C LEU A 39 -1.96 -8.41 18.31
N HIS A 40 -3.09 -7.79 18.64
CA HIS A 40 -4.41 -8.40 18.52
C HIS A 40 -4.85 -8.52 17.05
N LEU A 41 -5.82 -9.39 16.79
CA LEU A 41 -6.30 -9.65 15.42
C LEU A 41 -6.93 -8.41 14.75
N TRP A 42 -7.48 -7.48 15.53
CA TRP A 42 -8.04 -6.21 15.05
C TRP A 42 -7.02 -5.09 14.89
N GLU A 43 -5.77 -5.31 15.30
CA GLU A 43 -4.66 -4.38 15.08
C GLU A 43 -3.99 -4.75 13.75
N ILE A 44 -4.35 -3.97 12.72
CA ILE A 44 -3.91 -4.19 11.35
C ILE A 44 -2.67 -3.35 11.09
N VAL A 45 -1.64 -3.94 10.50
CA VAL A 45 -0.44 -3.23 10.06
C VAL A 45 -0.61 -2.89 8.58
N HIS A 46 -0.55 -1.60 8.27
CA HIS A 46 -0.73 -1.04 6.92
C HIS A 46 0.60 -0.51 6.38
N HIS A 47 0.88 -0.79 5.11
CA HIS A 47 1.98 -0.18 4.36
C HIS A 47 1.52 1.15 3.76
N LYS A 48 2.18 2.25 4.12
CA LYS A 48 1.85 3.60 3.69
C LYS A 48 2.16 3.85 2.21
N GLY A 49 3.10 3.12 1.61
CA GLY A 49 3.50 3.31 0.22
C GLY A 49 4.37 4.55 0.01
N ASP A 50 5.20 4.93 0.99
CA ASP A 50 5.93 6.20 0.98
C ASP A 50 7.06 6.24 -0.07
N LYS A 51 7.73 5.10 -0.33
CA LYS A 51 8.92 5.01 -1.19
C LYS A 51 8.64 4.34 -2.54
N TYR A 52 7.77 3.34 -2.54
CA TYR A 52 7.46 2.52 -3.71
C TYR A 52 5.99 2.69 -4.05
N SER A 53 5.63 2.44 -5.32
CA SER A 53 4.22 2.49 -5.72
C SER A 53 3.38 1.66 -4.76
N HIS A 54 2.28 2.25 -4.30
CA HIS A 54 1.40 1.61 -3.34
C HIS A 54 0.97 0.22 -3.83
N ASN A 55 0.94 -0.77 -2.93
CA ASN A 55 0.66 -2.17 -3.24
C ASN A 55 1.65 -2.89 -4.19
N SER A 56 2.75 -2.26 -4.60
CA SER A 56 3.82 -2.92 -5.34
C SER A 56 4.46 -4.04 -4.53
N LYS A 57 5.26 -4.87 -5.19
CA LYS A 57 5.99 -5.95 -4.49
C LYS A 57 7.03 -5.35 -3.54
N GLU A 58 7.68 -4.28 -3.97
CA GLU A 58 8.70 -3.54 -3.25
C GLU A 58 8.13 -2.88 -1.99
N ASP A 59 6.96 -2.25 -2.10
CA ASP A 59 6.24 -1.68 -0.95
C ASP A 59 5.90 -2.77 0.09
N LYS A 60 5.36 -3.91 -0.35
CA LYS A 60 5.00 -5.05 0.52
C LYS A 60 6.18 -5.70 1.25
N GLN A 61 7.41 -5.40 0.82
CA GLN A 61 8.65 -5.87 1.43
C GLN A 61 9.36 -4.78 2.25
N ASP A 62 8.90 -3.53 2.16
CA ASP A 62 9.44 -2.39 2.88
C ASP A 62 8.83 -2.29 4.28
N ASN A 63 9.37 -3.08 5.21
CA ASN A 63 8.87 -3.22 6.58
C ASN A 63 9.49 -2.22 7.58
N ARG A 64 9.88 -1.02 7.13
CA ARG A 64 10.42 0.01 8.02
C ARG A 64 9.31 0.58 8.90
N TYR A 65 9.43 0.43 10.22
CA TYR A 65 8.51 0.99 11.20
C TYR A 65 9.23 2.06 12.03
N PRO A 66 8.66 3.27 12.18
CA PRO A 66 7.32 3.71 11.75
C PRO A 66 7.27 4.35 10.35
N GLU A 67 8.34 4.29 9.56
CA GLU A 67 8.46 5.07 8.31
C GLU A 67 7.48 4.61 7.22
N ASN A 68 7.35 3.30 6.94
CA ASN A 68 6.40 2.80 5.96
C ASN A 68 5.26 1.99 6.59
N LEU A 69 5.44 1.49 7.81
CA LEU A 69 4.43 0.73 8.51
C LEU A 69 3.66 1.60 9.51
N GLN A 70 2.34 1.44 9.56
CA GLN A 70 1.48 2.05 10.58
C GLN A 70 0.51 1.03 11.15
N LEU A 71 0.21 1.14 12.45
CA LEU A 71 -0.79 0.31 13.11
C LEU A 71 -2.14 1.05 13.06
N VAL A 72 -3.16 0.39 12.53
CA VAL A 72 -4.51 0.93 12.36
C VAL A 72 -5.54 -0.07 12.83
N SER A 73 -6.73 0.42 13.16
CA SER A 73 -7.89 -0.41 13.44
C SER A 73 -8.51 -0.92 12.13
N ASP A 74 -9.27 -2.01 12.18
CA ASP A 74 -9.90 -2.63 11.00
C ASP A 74 -10.79 -1.66 10.20
N ASP A 75 -11.58 -0.83 10.90
CA ASP A 75 -12.42 0.21 10.28
C ASP A 75 -11.59 1.25 9.52
N ARG A 76 -10.50 1.72 10.14
CA ARG A 76 -9.58 2.68 9.52
C ARG A 76 -8.80 2.07 8.36
N HIS A 77 -8.37 0.82 8.48
CA HIS A 77 -7.71 0.11 7.38
C HIS A 77 -8.61 0.04 6.14
N LYS A 78 -9.88 -0.32 6.32
CA LYS A 78 -10.87 -0.34 5.22
C LYS A 78 -11.03 1.04 4.57
N GLN A 79 -11.15 2.10 5.38
CA GLN A 79 -11.28 3.47 4.87
C GLN A 79 -10.04 3.89 4.08
N ILE A 80 -8.84 3.62 4.60
CA ILE A 80 -7.57 3.93 3.94
C ILE A 80 -7.51 3.24 2.58
N SER A 81 -7.76 1.93 2.52
CA SER A 81 -7.74 1.17 1.26
C SER A 81 -8.72 1.71 0.22
N ILE A 82 -9.92 2.13 0.64
CA ILE A 82 -10.92 2.73 -0.27
C ILE A 82 -10.41 4.07 -0.82
N LEU A 83 -9.81 4.90 0.04
CA LEU A 83 -9.29 6.21 -0.36
C LEU A 83 -8.09 6.08 -1.29
N GLU A 84 -7.16 5.16 -1.01
CA GLU A 84 -6.00 4.87 -1.86
C GLU A 84 -6.46 4.46 -3.27
N GLN A 85 -7.41 3.51 -3.38
CA GLN A 85 -7.95 3.10 -4.68
C GLN A 85 -8.61 4.26 -5.43
N LYS A 86 -9.32 5.14 -4.72
CA LYS A 86 -9.96 6.30 -5.33
C LYS A 86 -8.93 7.31 -5.84
N ILE A 87 -7.86 7.55 -5.08
CA ILE A 87 -6.75 8.42 -5.48
C ILE A 87 -6.09 7.88 -6.73
N ASP A 88 -5.77 6.58 -6.77
CA ASP A 88 -5.15 5.94 -7.94
C ASP A 88 -6.03 6.06 -9.19
N PHE A 89 -7.34 5.79 -9.04
CA PHE A 89 -8.29 5.93 -10.14
C PHE A 89 -8.38 7.37 -10.65
N GLN A 90 -8.44 8.34 -9.73
CA GLN A 90 -8.51 9.75 -10.08
C GLN A 90 -7.22 10.21 -10.77
N ALA A 91 -6.06 9.78 -10.31
CA ALA A 91 -4.77 10.07 -10.92
C ALA A 91 -4.70 9.54 -12.36
N GLN A 92 -5.11 8.29 -12.60
CA GLN A 92 -5.18 7.72 -13.95
C GLN A 92 -6.13 8.50 -14.85
N ARG A 93 -7.28 8.91 -14.33
CA ARG A 93 -8.27 9.69 -15.09
C ARG A 93 -7.74 11.07 -15.47
N ILE A 94 -7.02 11.73 -14.57
CA ILE A 94 -6.36 13.02 -14.83
C ILE A 94 -5.36 12.87 -15.99
N THR A 95 -4.46 11.90 -15.91
CA THR A 95 -3.48 11.63 -16.97
C THR A 95 -4.14 11.40 -18.33
N GLN A 96 -5.24 10.64 -18.37
CA GLN A 96 -5.97 10.39 -19.61
C GLN A 96 -6.56 11.68 -20.20
N LEU A 97 -7.18 12.52 -19.36
CA LEU A 97 -7.79 13.78 -19.79
C LEU A 97 -6.73 14.78 -20.26
N GLU A 98 -5.56 14.83 -19.61
CA GLU A 98 -4.44 15.67 -20.04
C GLU A 98 -3.92 15.26 -21.43
N ALA A 99 -3.80 13.96 -21.69
CA ALA A 99 -3.42 13.45 -23.01
C ALA A 99 -4.45 13.79 -24.10
N GLU A 100 -5.74 13.67 -23.79
CA GLU A 100 -6.82 14.04 -24.70
C GLU A 100 -6.80 15.54 -25.02
N LEU A 101 -6.61 16.39 -24.00
CA LEU A 101 -6.49 17.84 -24.18
C LEU A 101 -5.28 18.21 -25.05
N ALA A 102 -4.13 17.56 -24.86
CA ALA A 102 -2.93 17.80 -25.66
C ALA A 102 -3.16 17.46 -27.15
N LEU A 103 -3.84 16.34 -27.43
CA LEU A 103 -4.18 15.94 -28.79
C LEU A 103 -5.15 16.92 -29.45
N LEU A 104 -6.22 17.31 -28.74
CA LEU A 104 -7.22 18.26 -29.25
C LEU A 104 -6.60 19.63 -29.55
N ARG A 105 -5.72 20.14 -28.67
CA ARG A 105 -4.99 21.39 -28.90
C ARG A 105 -4.15 21.33 -30.19
N SER A 106 -3.42 20.23 -30.39
CA SER A 106 -2.62 20.02 -31.59
C SER A 106 -3.47 20.00 -32.87
N GLN A 107 -4.67 19.41 -32.81
CA GLN A 107 -5.60 19.39 -33.95
C GLN A 107 -6.15 20.78 -34.27
N VAL A 108 -6.51 21.56 -33.25
CA VAL A 108 -6.99 22.94 -33.43
C VAL A 108 -5.91 23.81 -34.06
N GLU A 109 -4.66 23.72 -33.59
CA GLU A 109 -3.53 24.45 -34.16
C GLU A 109 -3.28 24.07 -35.63
N ALA A 110 -3.27 22.77 -35.94
CA ALA A 110 -3.11 22.29 -37.31
C ALA A 110 -4.23 22.73 -38.24
N ASN A 111 -5.48 22.76 -37.76
CA ASN A 111 -6.62 23.22 -38.55
C ASN A 111 -6.52 24.73 -38.80
N ASN A 112 -6.18 25.52 -37.79
CA ASN A 112 -6.00 26.96 -37.94
C ASN A 112 -4.90 27.29 -38.96
N ALA A 113 -3.78 26.57 -38.93
CA ALA A 113 -2.68 26.74 -39.88
C ALA A 113 -3.04 26.37 -41.33
N ARG A 114 -4.11 25.59 -41.57
CA ARG A 114 -4.60 25.23 -42.92
C ARG A 114 -5.59 26.24 -43.51
N THR A 115 -6.12 27.14 -42.68
CA THR A 115 -7.10 28.18 -43.07
C THR A 115 -6.47 29.53 -43.42
N PHE A 116 -5.14 29.63 -43.43
CA PHE A 116 -4.36 30.77 -43.93
C PHE A 116 -3.49 30.35 -45.10
#